data_AF-A0A625WN06-F1
#
_entry.id   AF-A0A625WN06-F1
#
_cell.length_a   1.000
_cell.length_b   1.000
_cell.length_c   1.000
_cell.angle_alpha   90.00
_cell.angle_beta   90.00
_cell.angle_gamma   90.00
#
_symmetry.space_group_name_H-M   'P 1'
#
loop_
_entity.id
_entity.type
_entity.pdbx_description
1 polymer ?
#
loop_
_entity_poly.entity_id
_entity_poly.type
_entity_poly.pdbx_seq_one_letter_code
_entity_poly.pdbx_strand_id
1 'polypeptide(L)'
;MVQVLNTTGLNYQLEKTITEAEERIILISPYLKLSNRIKELIEDKNRLKVDIRIVYGKSELNSKEYEWLTNLPFVRLSFCKNLHAKLYANENQCIVCSLNLYDFSQINNHEIGVLIIKEQEKDAYTSSLNEAQRLIRISTDNIQPLTTDKETTGSKESEKTNKESSDFTSAFHEEPLTNQNGLITDLNTNSKLTSTNLAKNHKTDLLSLYKKLIEAGYLMDVEGKYILTDAGIAAGAEAKPNRYKKGENYFLWPDNLAL
;
A
#
# COMPACT_ATOMS: atom_id res chain seq x y z
N MET A 1 6.92 -20.49 24.82
CA MET A 1 6.03 -19.36 25.07
C MET A 1 5.56 -18.77 23.75
N VAL A 2 4.24 -18.71 23.58
CA VAL A 2 3.53 -17.81 22.66
C VAL A 2 3.23 -16.50 23.41
N GLN A 3 3.59 -15.34 22.87
CA GLN A 3 3.35 -14.04 23.53
C GLN A 3 2.56 -13.08 22.64
N VAL A 4 1.45 -12.55 23.15
CA VAL A 4 0.68 -11.49 22.49
C VAL A 4 1.38 -10.14 22.65
N LEU A 5 1.47 -9.38 21.57
CA LEU A 5 2.11 -8.07 21.48
C LEU A 5 1.15 -7.01 20.94
N ASN A 6 1.27 -5.78 21.45
CA ASN A 6 0.63 -4.57 20.93
C ASN A 6 1.56 -3.82 19.96
N THR A 7 1.14 -2.68 19.38
CA THR A 7 1.94 -1.86 18.45
C THR A 7 3.38 -1.64 18.92
N THR A 8 3.58 -1.18 20.15
CA THR A 8 4.92 -0.91 20.71
C THR A 8 5.77 -2.18 20.84
N GLY A 9 5.16 -3.26 21.36
CA GLY A 9 5.82 -4.56 21.48
C GLY A 9 6.20 -5.16 20.12
N LEU A 10 5.36 -5.00 19.11
CA LEU A 10 5.61 -5.46 17.74
C LEU A 10 6.77 -4.70 17.08
N ASN A 11 6.83 -3.38 17.22
CA ASN A 11 7.92 -2.56 16.67
C ASN A 11 9.26 -2.93 17.31
N TYR A 12 9.31 -3.01 18.65
CA TYR A 12 10.50 -3.46 19.38
C TYR A 12 10.92 -4.87 18.96
N GLN A 13 9.97 -5.80 18.88
CA GLN A 13 10.26 -7.19 18.55
C GLN A 13 10.66 -7.37 17.07
N LEU A 14 10.17 -6.53 16.15
CA LEU A 14 10.61 -6.49 14.75
C LEU A 14 12.08 -6.07 14.65
N GLU A 15 12.46 -4.93 15.26
CA GLU A 15 13.85 -4.48 15.31
C GLU A 15 14.74 -5.55 15.95
N LYS A 16 14.30 -6.13 17.07
CA LYS A 16 15.00 -7.20 17.78
C LYS A 16 15.18 -8.45 16.90
N THR A 17 14.15 -8.90 16.20
CA THR A 17 14.21 -10.08 15.32
C THR A 17 15.23 -9.89 14.18
N ILE A 18 15.35 -8.68 13.63
CA ILE A 18 16.37 -8.36 12.62
C ILE A 18 17.76 -8.25 13.27
N THR A 19 17.87 -7.59 14.43
CA THR A 19 19.14 -7.35 15.15
C THR A 19 19.78 -8.66 15.65
N GLU A 20 18.96 -9.60 16.14
CA GLU A 20 19.40 -10.90 16.68
C GLU A 20 19.59 -11.99 15.60
N ALA A 21 19.32 -11.71 14.33
CA ALA A 21 19.44 -12.73 13.28
C ALA A 21 20.91 -13.06 12.95
N GLU A 22 21.24 -14.36 12.92
CA GLU A 22 22.59 -14.87 12.60
C GLU A 22 22.65 -15.67 11.29
N GLU A 23 21.60 -16.41 10.93
CA GLU A 23 21.54 -17.24 9.72
C GLU A 23 20.68 -16.59 8.63
N ARG A 24 19.47 -16.13 8.99
CA ARG A 24 18.46 -15.67 8.03
C ARG A 24 17.52 -14.63 8.60
N ILE A 25 16.96 -13.81 7.71
CA ILE A 25 15.82 -12.93 7.98
C ILE A 25 14.75 -13.20 6.92
N ILE A 26 13.50 -13.36 7.34
CA ILE A 26 12.34 -13.43 6.44
C ILE A 26 11.38 -12.29 6.81
N LEU A 27 11.15 -11.39 5.87
CA LEU A 27 10.21 -10.27 5.97
C LEU A 27 9.10 -10.43 4.95
N ILE A 28 7.87 -10.68 5.39
CA ILE A 28 6.69 -10.79 4.54
C ILE A 28 5.72 -9.69 4.96
N SER A 29 5.40 -8.77 4.04
CA SER A 29 4.43 -7.69 4.27
C SER A 29 3.87 -7.21 2.93
N PRO A 30 2.54 -7.01 2.78
CA PRO A 30 1.95 -6.63 1.49
C PRO A 30 2.43 -5.25 1.02
N TYR A 31 2.63 -4.32 1.97
CA TYR A 31 3.27 -3.03 1.76
C TYR A 31 4.72 -3.07 2.24
N LEU A 32 5.61 -2.39 1.51
CA LEU A 32 7.03 -2.30 1.85
C LEU A 32 7.48 -0.84 1.76
N LYS A 33 7.58 -0.17 2.91
CA LYS A 33 8.19 1.15 3.10
C LYS A 33 8.97 1.12 4.40
N LEU A 34 10.28 0.99 4.28
CA LEU A 34 11.17 0.67 5.39
C LEU A 34 11.67 1.96 6.05
N SER A 35 11.54 2.08 7.37
CA SER A 35 12.13 3.20 8.11
C SER A 35 13.66 3.16 8.02
N ASN A 36 14.34 4.32 8.13
CA ASN A 36 15.80 4.40 8.06
C ASN A 36 16.48 3.42 9.05
N ARG A 37 15.93 3.30 10.25
CA ARG A 37 16.34 2.35 11.30
C ARG A 37 16.30 0.89 10.85
N ILE A 38 15.28 0.49 10.09
CA ILE A 38 15.19 -0.87 9.52
C ILE A 38 16.12 -1.03 8.31
N LYS A 39 16.31 0.03 7.50
CA LYS A 39 17.29 0.02 6.40
C LYS A 39 18.73 -0.20 6.89
N GLU A 40 19.13 0.55 7.92
CA GLU A 40 20.44 0.41 8.59
C GLU A 40 20.68 -1.03 9.09
N LEU A 41 19.67 -1.64 9.73
CA LEU A 41 19.73 -3.03 10.19
C LEU A 41 19.85 -4.04 9.04
N ILE A 42 19.14 -3.82 7.92
CA ILE A 42 19.23 -4.67 6.72
C ILE A 42 20.62 -4.56 6.10
N GLU A 43 21.22 -3.36 6.04
CA GLU A 43 22.58 -3.20 5.54
C GLU A 43 23.62 -3.88 6.44
N ASP A 44 23.51 -3.73 7.77
CA ASP A 44 24.39 -4.41 8.72
C ASP A 44 24.32 -5.94 8.56
N LYS A 45 23.11 -6.50 8.52
CA LYS A 45 22.91 -7.94 8.35
C LYS A 45 23.35 -8.46 6.98
N ASN A 46 23.26 -7.64 5.93
CA ASN A 46 23.86 -7.93 4.63
C ASN A 46 25.41 -7.88 4.67
N ARG A 47 26.04 -6.97 5.43
CA ARG A 47 27.51 -6.99 5.66
C ARG A 47 27.94 -8.26 6.41
N LEU A 48 27.12 -8.71 7.35
CA LEU A 48 27.27 -9.98 8.08
C LEU A 48 26.90 -11.24 7.26
N LYS A 49 26.44 -11.09 6.02
CA LYS A 49 26.10 -12.17 5.06
C LYS A 49 24.89 -13.05 5.44
N VAL A 50 23.99 -12.53 6.27
CA VAL A 50 22.72 -13.17 6.67
C VAL A 50 21.80 -13.29 5.44
N ASP A 51 21.12 -14.43 5.24
CA ASP A 51 20.18 -14.61 4.11
C ASP A 51 18.87 -13.83 4.36
N ILE A 52 18.75 -12.64 3.78
CA ILE A 52 17.59 -11.77 3.93
C ILE A 52 16.62 -12.00 2.77
N ARG A 53 15.39 -12.41 3.06
CA ARG A 53 14.33 -12.64 2.07
C ARG A 53 13.15 -11.73 2.35
N ILE A 54 12.82 -10.88 1.37
CA ILE A 54 11.74 -9.90 1.47
C ILE A 54 10.66 -10.24 0.45
N VAL A 55 9.43 -10.46 0.93
CA VAL A 55 8.26 -10.74 0.10
C VAL A 55 7.25 -9.61 0.25
N TYR A 56 6.97 -8.94 -0.87
CA TYR A 56 6.01 -7.83 -0.97
C TYR A 56 4.91 -8.15 -1.99
N GLY A 57 3.78 -7.44 -1.95
CA GLY A 57 2.62 -7.79 -2.81
C GLY A 57 1.80 -6.64 -3.37
N LYS A 58 2.24 -5.39 -3.16
CA LYS A 58 1.68 -4.20 -3.81
C LYS A 58 2.80 -3.39 -4.49
N SER A 59 2.49 -2.87 -5.67
CA SER A 59 3.47 -2.35 -6.63
C SER A 59 4.02 -0.94 -6.30
N GLU A 60 3.77 -0.43 -5.10
CA GLU A 60 4.08 0.95 -4.68
C GLU A 60 5.51 1.11 -4.12
N LEU A 61 6.40 0.12 -4.30
CA LEU A 61 7.79 0.24 -3.88
C LEU A 61 8.51 1.29 -4.73
N ASN A 62 9.11 2.29 -4.07
CA ASN A 62 9.85 3.36 -4.74
C ASN A 62 11.03 2.79 -5.54
N SER A 63 11.25 3.25 -6.77
CA SER A 63 12.34 2.79 -7.64
C SER A 63 13.71 2.82 -6.93
N LYS A 64 13.96 3.82 -6.07
CA LYS A 64 15.20 3.93 -5.28
C LYS A 64 15.30 2.88 -4.18
N GLU A 65 14.19 2.48 -3.59
CA GLU A 65 14.15 1.44 -2.56
C GLU A 65 14.24 0.03 -3.18
N TYR A 66 13.62 -0.18 -4.35
CA TYR A 66 13.83 -1.38 -5.16
C TYR A 66 15.31 -1.51 -5.54
N GLU A 67 15.90 -0.47 -6.15
CA GLU A 67 17.31 -0.45 -6.58
C GLU A 67 18.26 -0.73 -5.41
N TRP A 68 18.10 -0.01 -4.29
CA TRP A 68 18.88 -0.23 -3.06
C TRP A 68 18.77 -1.67 -2.56
N LEU A 69 17.56 -2.25 -2.45
CA LEU A 69 17.38 -3.64 -2.03
C LEU A 69 18.03 -4.64 -3.01
N THR A 70 17.90 -4.43 -4.32
CA THR A 70 18.49 -5.34 -5.33
C THR A 70 20.02 -5.25 -5.43
N ASN A 71 20.62 -4.16 -4.94
CA ASN A 71 22.07 -3.98 -4.89
C ASN A 71 22.73 -4.61 -3.65
N LEU A 72 21.96 -5.16 -2.70
CA LEU A 72 22.46 -5.84 -1.51
C LEU A 72 22.60 -7.36 -1.78
N PRO A 73 23.82 -7.93 -1.90
CA PRO A 73 24.04 -9.27 -2.43
C PRO A 73 23.49 -10.43 -1.59
N PHE A 74 23.13 -10.19 -0.32
CA PHE A 74 22.48 -11.17 0.56
C PHE A 74 20.98 -10.89 0.77
N VAL A 75 20.42 -9.93 0.04
CA VAL A 75 18.98 -9.65 0.00
C VAL A 75 18.36 -10.28 -1.26
N ARG A 76 17.25 -10.99 -1.06
CA ARG A 76 16.37 -11.48 -2.13
C ARG A 76 15.02 -10.78 -2.02
N LEU A 77 14.58 -10.16 -3.11
CA LEU A 77 13.31 -9.43 -3.19
C LEU A 77 12.37 -10.14 -4.18
N SER A 78 11.26 -10.67 -3.67
CA SER A 78 10.31 -11.48 -4.45
C SER A 78 8.90 -10.89 -4.33
N PHE A 79 8.14 -10.88 -5.43
CA PHE A 79 6.78 -10.34 -5.47
C PHE A 79 5.73 -11.44 -5.37
N CYS A 80 4.77 -11.30 -4.46
CA CYS A 80 3.63 -12.19 -4.27
C CYS A 80 2.32 -11.47 -4.57
N LYS A 81 1.71 -11.77 -5.73
CA LYS A 81 0.37 -11.25 -6.07
C LYS A 81 -0.65 -11.64 -5.00
N ASN A 82 -1.54 -10.71 -4.65
CA ASN A 82 -2.59 -10.85 -3.63
C ASN A 82 -2.07 -11.17 -2.21
N LEU A 83 -0.81 -10.83 -1.89
CA LEU A 83 -0.32 -10.94 -0.51
C LEU A 83 -1.15 -10.06 0.44
N HIS A 84 -1.47 -10.61 1.62
CA HIS A 84 -1.91 -9.84 2.78
C HIS A 84 -1.30 -10.32 4.12
N ALA A 85 -0.56 -11.44 4.09
CA ALA A 85 0.15 -11.98 5.25
C ALA A 85 1.27 -11.03 5.71
N LYS A 86 1.48 -10.96 7.03
CA LYS A 86 2.47 -10.11 7.69
C LYS A 86 3.23 -10.97 8.70
N LEU A 87 4.45 -11.34 8.35
CA LEU A 87 5.26 -12.29 9.09
C LEU A 87 6.72 -11.87 9.05
N TYR A 88 7.33 -11.78 10.24
CA TYR A 88 8.72 -11.39 10.41
C TYR A 88 9.44 -12.47 11.21
N ALA A 89 10.51 -13.05 10.68
CA ALA A 89 11.18 -14.19 11.31
C ALA A 89 12.70 -14.16 11.14
N ASN A 90 13.40 -14.74 12.10
CA ASN A 90 14.80 -15.16 11.98
C ASN A 90 14.91 -16.67 12.27
N GLU A 91 16.14 -17.17 12.47
CA GLU A 91 16.36 -18.58 12.81
C GLU A 91 15.86 -19.03 14.19
N ASN A 92 15.51 -18.11 15.09
CA ASN A 92 15.18 -18.38 16.50
C ASN A 92 13.76 -17.95 16.93
N GLN A 93 13.12 -17.00 16.23
CA GLN A 93 11.78 -16.53 16.54
C GLN A 93 11.01 -16.07 15.29
N CYS A 94 9.68 -16.02 15.39
CA CYS A 94 8.84 -15.39 14.38
C CYS A 94 7.67 -14.60 15.00
N ILE A 95 7.23 -13.58 14.27
CA ILE A 95 6.12 -12.69 14.60
C ILE A 95 5.04 -12.88 13.54
N VAL A 96 3.78 -13.12 13.94
CA VAL A 96 2.60 -13.09 13.06
C VAL A 96 1.67 -11.99 13.56
N CYS A 97 1.32 -11.01 12.71
CA CYS A 97 0.70 -9.77 13.20
C CYS A 97 -0.19 -9.04 12.18
N SER A 98 -0.82 -7.94 12.60
CA SER A 98 -1.52 -6.98 11.73
C SER A 98 -0.62 -5.86 11.19
N LEU A 99 0.54 -5.61 11.82
CA LEU A 99 1.47 -4.53 11.50
C LEU A 99 2.16 -4.72 10.14
N ASN A 100 2.06 -3.72 9.27
CA ASN A 100 2.83 -3.64 8.02
C ASN A 100 4.24 -3.05 8.24
N LEU A 101 5.16 -3.36 7.33
CA LEU A 101 6.39 -2.58 7.13
C LEU A 101 6.07 -1.25 6.45
N TYR A 102 5.47 -0.31 7.20
CA TYR A 102 5.10 1.02 6.74
C TYR A 102 5.09 2.03 7.90
N ASP A 103 5.97 3.04 7.86
CA ASP A 103 6.29 3.96 8.98
C ASP A 103 5.07 4.51 9.73
N PHE A 104 4.02 4.92 9.00
CA PHE A 104 2.88 5.64 9.57
C PHE A 104 1.99 4.75 10.45
N SER A 105 1.96 3.44 10.17
CA SER A 105 1.21 2.44 10.93
C SER A 105 1.69 2.37 12.37
N GLN A 106 3.01 2.48 12.55
CA GLN A 106 3.70 2.29 13.83
C GLN A 106 3.32 3.33 14.89
N ILE A 107 2.82 4.49 14.46
CA ILE A 107 2.46 5.63 15.31
C ILE A 107 0.94 5.76 15.48
N ASN A 108 0.15 5.45 14.45
CA ASN A 108 -1.28 5.78 14.40
C ASN A 108 -2.24 4.58 14.49
N ASN A 109 -1.74 3.34 14.37
CA ASN A 109 -2.58 2.14 14.41
C ASN A 109 -2.48 1.42 15.77
N HIS A 110 -3.61 0.84 16.20
CA HIS A 110 -3.62 -0.21 17.22
C HIS A 110 -3.42 -1.57 16.53
N GLU A 111 -2.18 -2.04 16.58
CA GLU A 111 -1.75 -3.30 15.97
C GLU A 111 -1.69 -4.40 17.02
N ILE A 112 -1.97 -5.64 16.61
CA ILE A 112 -1.86 -6.84 17.44
C ILE A 112 -1.08 -7.93 16.71
N GLY A 113 -0.35 -8.74 17.46
CA GLY A 113 0.31 -9.91 16.91
C GLY A 113 0.85 -10.84 17.99
N VAL A 114 1.55 -11.85 17.52
CA VAL A 114 1.99 -12.99 18.31
C VAL A 114 3.46 -13.27 18.01
N LEU A 115 4.29 -13.23 19.04
CA LEU A 115 5.67 -13.71 19.04
C LEU A 115 5.70 -15.20 19.40
N ILE A 116 6.46 -15.97 18.63
CA ILE A 116 6.65 -17.41 18.79
C ILE A 116 8.14 -17.69 18.86
N ILE A 117 8.62 -18.16 20.02
CA ILE A 117 10.03 -18.53 20.25
C ILE A 117 10.25 -20.00 19.91
N LYS A 118 11.11 -20.30 18.91
CA LYS A 118 11.36 -21.64 18.36
C LYS A 118 11.77 -22.69 19.40
N GLU A 119 12.62 -22.30 20.35
CA GLU A 119 13.11 -23.18 21.41
C GLU A 119 11.97 -23.73 22.28
N GLN A 120 10.91 -22.94 22.45
CA GLN A 120 9.83 -23.20 23.40
C GLN A 120 8.49 -23.54 22.73
N GLU A 121 8.31 -23.22 21.44
CA GLU A 121 7.09 -23.42 20.65
C GLU A 121 7.46 -23.95 19.25
N LYS A 122 8.29 -24.99 19.21
CA LYS A 122 8.93 -25.51 18.00
C LYS A 122 7.94 -25.78 16.86
N ASP A 123 6.79 -26.35 17.16
CA ASP A 123 5.81 -26.78 16.15
C ASP A 123 5.03 -25.58 15.58
N ALA A 124 4.71 -24.58 16.40
CA ALA A 124 4.11 -23.33 15.96
C ALA A 124 5.08 -22.48 15.12
N TYR A 125 6.36 -22.40 15.52
CA TYR A 125 7.41 -21.78 14.72
C TYR A 125 7.58 -22.52 13.38
N THR A 126 7.70 -23.84 13.40
CA THR A 126 7.91 -24.66 12.19
C THR A 126 6.73 -24.54 11.22
N SER A 127 5.50 -24.55 11.73
CA SER A 127 4.29 -24.34 10.92
C SER A 127 4.25 -22.95 10.28
N SER A 128 4.60 -21.91 11.04
CA SER A 128 4.69 -20.52 10.55
C SER A 128 5.77 -20.37 9.47
N LEU A 129 6.93 -20.99 9.66
CA LEU A 129 8.03 -20.99 8.70
C LEU A 129 7.71 -21.81 7.44
N ASN A 130 6.96 -22.91 7.54
CA ASN A 130 6.53 -23.70 6.39
C ASN A 130 5.61 -22.88 5.46
N GLU A 131 4.70 -22.08 6.03
CA GLU A 131 3.85 -21.17 5.24
C GLU A 131 4.64 -19.97 4.71
N ALA A 132 5.56 -19.40 5.49
CA ALA A 132 6.46 -18.35 5.00
C ALA A 132 7.29 -18.84 3.80
N GLN A 133 7.81 -20.07 3.85
CA GLN A 133 8.48 -20.71 2.71
C GLN A 133 7.53 -21.01 1.54
N ARG A 134 6.25 -21.34 1.80
CA ARG A 134 5.24 -21.49 0.74
C ARG A 134 5.03 -20.17 0.01
N LEU A 135 4.87 -19.07 0.73
CA LEU A 135 4.75 -17.72 0.17
C LEU A 135 5.97 -17.35 -0.67
N ILE A 136 7.19 -17.61 -0.18
CA ILE A 136 8.43 -17.43 -0.96
C ILE A 136 8.41 -18.28 -2.24
N ARG A 137 8.03 -19.56 -2.18
CA ARG A 137 7.99 -20.47 -3.36
C ARG A 137 6.96 -20.09 -4.42
N ILE A 138 5.88 -19.39 -4.07
CA ILE A 138 4.86 -18.91 -5.03
C ILE A 138 5.09 -17.44 -5.45
N SER A 139 6.12 -16.79 -4.91
CA SER A 139 6.52 -15.45 -5.31
C SER A 139 7.34 -15.48 -6.59
N THR A 140 7.19 -14.47 -7.44
CA THR A 140 8.03 -14.26 -8.62
C THR A 140 9.21 -13.37 -8.25
N ASP A 141 10.43 -13.85 -8.46
CA ASP A 141 11.64 -13.03 -8.30
C ASP A 141 11.71 -11.93 -9.38
N ASN A 142 12.15 -10.73 -8.99
CA ASN A 142 12.64 -9.66 -9.87
C ASN A 142 11.74 -9.23 -11.05
N ILE A 143 10.40 -9.33 -10.93
CA ILE A 143 9.50 -8.63 -11.84
C ILE A 143 9.50 -7.13 -11.47
N GLN A 144 10.24 -6.33 -12.24
CA GLN A 144 9.98 -4.89 -12.31
C GLN A 144 8.51 -4.65 -12.68
N PRO A 145 7.78 -3.73 -12.01
CA PRO A 145 6.46 -3.33 -12.48
C PRO A 145 6.55 -2.85 -13.94
N LEU A 146 5.76 -3.45 -14.84
CA LEU A 146 5.79 -3.10 -16.26
C LEU A 146 5.46 -1.61 -16.44
N THR A 147 6.45 -0.84 -16.91
CA THR A 147 6.29 0.57 -17.30
C THR A 147 6.26 0.69 -18.82
N THR A 148 5.25 0.05 -19.41
CA THR A 148 4.85 0.17 -20.81
C THR A 148 3.32 0.37 -20.83
N ASP A 149 2.75 1.16 -21.74
CA ASP A 149 3.25 1.42 -23.09
C ASP A 149 3.79 2.84 -23.35
N LYS A 150 4.83 2.88 -24.19
CA LYS A 150 5.23 4.06 -24.96
C LYS A 150 4.82 3.82 -26.42
N GLU A 151 3.72 4.41 -26.88
CA GLU A 151 3.57 4.63 -28.31
C GLU A 151 4.50 5.79 -28.76
N THR A 152 4.98 5.73 -30.01
CA THR A 152 6.15 6.49 -30.45
C THR A 152 5.89 7.27 -31.73
N THR A 153 5.82 8.61 -31.66
CA THR A 153 5.81 9.49 -32.85
C THR A 153 6.48 10.85 -32.60
N GLY A 154 7.40 11.24 -33.49
CA GLY A 154 7.43 12.62 -34.04
C GLY A 154 8.12 13.73 -33.23
N SER A 155 9.45 13.68 -33.16
CA SER A 155 10.39 14.79 -32.89
C SER A 155 9.97 16.24 -33.25
N LYS A 156 10.29 17.21 -32.39
CA LYS A 156 11.18 18.37 -32.68
C LYS A 156 11.54 19.19 -31.42
N GLU A 157 12.62 19.98 -31.51
CA GLU A 157 13.28 20.69 -30.39
C GLU A 157 12.89 22.18 -30.30
N SER A 158 12.92 22.77 -29.08
CA SER A 158 13.33 24.18 -28.84
C SER A 158 13.58 24.47 -27.35
N GLU A 159 14.30 25.55 -27.05
CA GLU A 159 14.49 26.15 -25.71
C GLU A 159 13.60 27.39 -25.51
N LYS A 160 13.31 27.94 -24.32
CA LYS A 160 13.65 27.63 -22.90
C LYS A 160 12.38 27.93 -22.04
N THR A 161 12.30 28.15 -20.72
CA THR A 161 13.21 28.70 -19.68
C THR A 161 12.67 28.31 -18.28
N ASN A 162 13.45 28.51 -17.20
CA ASN A 162 13.04 28.20 -15.81
C ASN A 162 11.76 28.91 -15.33
N LYS A 163 10.93 28.20 -14.55
CA LYS A 163 10.38 28.68 -13.26
C LYS A 163 9.93 27.52 -12.36
N GLU A 164 9.74 27.79 -11.08
CA GLU A 164 9.56 26.79 -10.02
C GLU A 164 8.09 26.51 -9.67
N SER A 165 7.73 25.23 -9.58
CA SER A 165 6.66 24.65 -8.74
C SER A 165 6.83 23.11 -8.77
N SER A 166 6.68 22.30 -7.73
CA SER A 166 5.71 22.26 -6.61
C SER A 166 4.26 22.01 -7.05
N ASP A 167 3.91 20.77 -7.41
CA ASP A 167 3.29 19.91 -6.39
C ASP A 167 3.09 18.43 -6.78
N PHE A 168 2.86 17.62 -5.75
CA PHE A 168 2.81 16.15 -5.76
C PHE A 168 1.39 15.65 -6.10
N THR A 169 1.19 14.98 -7.23
CA THR A 169 -0.12 14.45 -7.67
C THR A 169 -0.17 12.92 -7.77
N SER A 170 -0.18 12.24 -6.62
CA SER A 170 -0.45 10.80 -6.52
C SER A 170 -1.74 10.55 -5.73
N ALA A 171 -2.90 10.70 -6.38
CA ALA A 171 -4.19 10.39 -5.78
C ALA A 171 -4.40 8.87 -5.73
N PHE A 172 -4.49 8.31 -4.52
CA PHE A 172 -4.53 6.86 -4.31
C PHE A 172 -5.82 6.20 -4.85
N HIS A 173 -5.69 4.94 -5.27
CA HIS A 173 -6.83 4.07 -5.56
C HIS A 173 -7.30 3.35 -4.29
N GLU A 174 -8.55 3.57 -3.92
CA GLU A 174 -9.30 2.64 -3.06
C GLU A 174 -10.17 1.73 -3.94
N GLU A 175 -10.14 0.42 -3.67
CA GLU A 175 -11.05 -0.59 -4.20
C GLU A 175 -11.56 -1.44 -3.02
N PRO A 176 -12.80 -1.95 -3.05
CA PRO A 176 -13.59 -2.14 -1.84
C PRO A 176 -13.42 -3.49 -1.13
N LEU A 177 -13.85 -3.51 0.14
CA LEU A 177 -14.01 -4.70 0.96
C LEU A 177 -15.25 -5.51 0.53
N THR A 178 -15.06 -6.71 0.00
CA THR A 178 -16.14 -7.69 -0.22
C THR A 178 -16.25 -8.66 0.96
N ASN A 179 -17.22 -8.44 1.83
CA ASN A 179 -17.59 -9.44 2.84
C ASN A 179 -18.33 -10.61 2.19
N GLN A 180 -17.92 -11.84 2.49
CA GLN A 180 -18.72 -13.02 2.17
C GLN A 180 -19.86 -13.15 3.18
N ASN A 181 -21.10 -13.00 2.71
CA ASN A 181 -22.28 -13.73 3.19
C ASN A 181 -23.40 -13.59 2.16
N GLY A 182 -23.81 -14.69 1.53
CA GLY A 182 -24.81 -14.68 0.48
C GLY A 182 -26.23 -14.70 1.03
N LEU A 183 -26.93 -13.57 0.97
CA LEU A 183 -28.39 -13.48 1.05
C LEU A 183 -28.86 -12.38 0.11
N ILE A 184 -29.75 -12.71 -0.83
CA ILE A 184 -30.36 -11.73 -1.74
C ILE A 184 -31.61 -11.16 -1.07
N THR A 185 -31.61 -9.85 -0.84
CA THR A 185 -32.82 -9.06 -0.61
C THR A 185 -32.66 -7.74 -1.36
N ASP A 186 -33.41 -7.56 -2.45
CA ASP A 186 -33.42 -6.34 -3.25
C ASP A 186 -34.03 -5.14 -2.49
N LEU A 187 -34.02 -3.98 -3.16
CA LEU A 187 -34.76 -2.75 -2.80
C LEU A 187 -34.15 -1.87 -1.69
N ASN A 188 -32.93 -1.36 -1.93
CA ASN A 188 -32.73 0.09 -2.13
C ASN A 188 -31.31 0.39 -2.65
N THR A 189 -31.19 0.63 -3.96
CA THR A 189 -29.91 0.93 -4.63
C THR A 189 -29.52 2.40 -4.46
N ASN A 190 -28.37 2.64 -3.83
CA ASN A 190 -27.67 3.92 -3.90
C ASN A 190 -26.19 3.70 -3.53
N SER A 191 -25.46 2.91 -4.33
CA SER A 191 -24.05 2.64 -4.02
C SER A 191 -23.23 3.87 -4.39
N LYS A 192 -22.59 4.48 -3.38
CA LYS A 192 -21.92 5.78 -3.55
C LYS A 192 -20.42 5.60 -3.77
N LEU A 193 -19.96 6.06 -4.92
CA LEU A 193 -18.59 5.92 -5.43
C LEU A 193 -17.79 7.21 -5.19
N THR A 194 -16.49 7.09 -4.92
CA THR A 194 -15.57 8.24 -4.93
C THR A 194 -15.40 8.78 -6.36
N SER A 195 -15.04 10.06 -6.53
CA SER A 195 -14.72 10.61 -7.86
C SER A 195 -13.71 9.73 -8.64
N THR A 196 -12.72 9.15 -7.96
CA THR A 196 -11.73 8.22 -8.55
C THR A 196 -12.37 6.96 -9.13
N ASN A 197 -13.41 6.42 -8.49
CA ASN A 197 -14.06 5.19 -8.95
C ASN A 197 -15.21 5.48 -9.93
N LEU A 198 -15.84 6.66 -9.85
CA LEU A 198 -16.71 7.15 -10.92
C LEU A 198 -15.92 7.35 -12.24
N ALA A 199 -14.71 7.90 -12.17
CA ALA A 199 -13.84 8.07 -13.35
C ALA A 199 -13.55 6.72 -14.05
N LYS A 200 -13.24 5.66 -13.25
CA LYS A 200 -13.08 4.29 -13.77
C LYS A 200 -14.34 3.78 -14.47
N ASN A 201 -15.52 3.96 -13.87
CA ASN A 201 -16.79 3.50 -14.46
C ASN A 201 -17.07 4.17 -15.80
N HIS A 202 -16.82 5.48 -15.92
CA HIS A 202 -16.98 6.22 -17.18
C HIS A 202 -15.77 6.08 -18.13
N LYS A 203 -14.74 5.30 -17.76
CA LYS A 203 -13.49 5.06 -18.50
C LYS A 203 -12.73 6.36 -18.84
N THR A 204 -12.83 7.37 -18.00
CA THR A 204 -12.10 8.64 -18.11
C THR A 204 -10.97 8.72 -17.08
N ASP A 205 -10.04 9.64 -17.28
CA ASP A 205 -9.20 10.09 -16.17
C ASP A 205 -10.01 10.97 -15.19
N LEU A 206 -9.42 11.23 -14.02
CA LEU A 206 -10.06 12.03 -12.98
C LEU A 206 -10.21 13.51 -13.40
N LEU A 207 -9.29 14.03 -14.23
CA LEU A 207 -9.31 15.43 -14.67
C LEU A 207 -10.45 15.69 -15.67
N SER A 208 -10.69 14.78 -16.61
CA SER A 208 -11.82 14.88 -17.55
C SER A 208 -13.16 14.62 -16.88
N LEU A 209 -13.20 13.77 -15.84
CA LEU A 209 -14.38 13.64 -14.98
C LEU A 209 -14.71 14.97 -14.30
N TYR A 210 -13.72 15.64 -13.68
CA TYR A 210 -13.95 16.94 -13.04
C TYR A 210 -14.45 18.00 -14.04
N LYS A 211 -13.94 18.03 -15.27
CA LYS A 211 -14.47 18.89 -16.35
C LYS A 211 -15.94 18.61 -16.64
N LYS A 212 -16.31 17.35 -16.89
CA LYS A 212 -17.71 16.95 -17.12
C LYS A 212 -18.63 17.31 -15.95
N LEU A 213 -18.18 17.11 -14.72
CA LEU A 213 -18.95 17.48 -13.51
C LEU A 213 -19.15 19.00 -13.40
N ILE A 214 -18.23 19.83 -13.90
CA ILE A 214 -18.37 21.29 -13.95
C ILE A 214 -19.26 21.71 -15.13
N GLU A 215 -19.08 21.10 -16.31
CA GLU A 215 -19.90 21.34 -17.52
C GLU A 215 -21.38 20.96 -17.31
N ALA A 216 -21.65 19.89 -16.54
CA ALA A 216 -22.98 19.50 -16.10
C ALA A 216 -23.50 20.31 -14.89
N GLY A 217 -22.71 21.24 -14.34
CA GLY A 217 -23.09 22.11 -13.23
C GLY A 217 -23.15 21.45 -11.85
N TYR A 218 -22.67 20.21 -11.69
CA TYR A 218 -22.62 19.49 -10.41
C TYR A 218 -21.47 19.97 -9.50
N LEU A 219 -20.39 20.51 -10.07
CA LEU A 219 -19.26 21.11 -9.37
C LEU A 219 -18.99 22.54 -9.85
N MET A 220 -18.38 23.32 -8.97
CA MET A 220 -17.81 24.64 -9.27
C MET A 220 -16.35 24.66 -8.83
N ASP A 221 -15.46 25.23 -9.65
CA ASP A 221 -14.08 25.52 -9.25
C ASP A 221 -14.01 26.95 -8.67
N VAL A 222 -13.53 27.07 -7.44
CA VAL A 222 -13.29 28.34 -6.75
C VAL A 222 -11.84 28.35 -6.25
N GLU A 223 -11.01 29.20 -6.87
CA GLU A 223 -9.58 29.35 -6.53
C GLU A 223 -8.77 28.05 -6.55
N GLY A 224 -9.10 27.11 -7.47
CA GLY A 224 -8.45 25.81 -7.58
C GLY A 224 -9.00 24.75 -6.61
N LYS A 225 -10.16 25.02 -5.98
CA LYS A 225 -10.88 24.08 -5.12
C LYS A 225 -12.26 23.81 -5.70
N TYR A 226 -12.52 22.53 -5.95
CA TYR A 226 -13.87 22.10 -6.32
C TYR A 226 -14.82 22.18 -5.12
N ILE A 227 -16.03 22.68 -5.37
CA ILE A 227 -17.13 22.80 -4.41
C ILE A 227 -18.37 22.14 -5.04
N LEU A 228 -19.14 21.41 -4.24
CA LEU A 228 -20.39 20.78 -4.69
C LEU A 228 -21.51 21.81 -4.78
N THR A 229 -22.23 21.84 -5.90
CA THR A 229 -23.36 22.75 -6.11
C THR A 229 -24.66 22.15 -5.57
N ASP A 230 -25.70 22.97 -5.44
CA ASP A 230 -27.05 22.50 -5.11
C ASP A 230 -27.57 21.47 -6.13
N ALA A 231 -27.17 21.60 -7.41
CA ALA A 231 -27.48 20.61 -8.45
C ALA A 231 -26.75 19.28 -8.22
N GLY A 232 -25.49 19.30 -7.77
CA GLY A 232 -24.74 18.10 -7.37
C GLY A 232 -25.37 17.41 -6.16
N ILE A 233 -25.79 18.18 -5.15
CA ILE A 233 -26.51 17.67 -3.97
C ILE A 233 -27.86 17.07 -4.37
N ALA A 234 -28.63 17.75 -5.23
CA ALA A 234 -29.91 17.25 -5.76
C ALA A 234 -29.74 15.98 -6.61
N ALA A 235 -28.62 15.84 -7.31
CA ALA A 235 -28.22 14.60 -8.00
C ALA A 235 -27.72 13.49 -7.05
N GLY A 236 -27.82 13.68 -5.72
CA GLY A 236 -27.51 12.66 -4.72
C GLY A 236 -26.04 12.59 -4.27
N ALA A 237 -25.19 13.51 -4.73
CA ALA A 237 -23.79 13.55 -4.34
C ALA A 237 -23.58 14.09 -2.91
N GLU A 238 -22.46 13.73 -2.30
CA GLU A 238 -22.06 14.18 -0.96
C GLU A 238 -20.63 14.71 -0.95
N ALA A 239 -20.43 15.92 -0.43
CA ALA A 239 -19.11 16.40 -0.04
C ALA A 239 -18.80 15.93 1.39
N LYS A 240 -17.68 15.22 1.58
CA LYS A 240 -17.21 14.76 2.89
C LYS A 240 -15.82 15.34 3.21
N PRO A 241 -15.56 15.75 4.46
CA PRO A 241 -14.28 16.36 4.83
C PRO A 241 -13.13 15.36 4.69
N ASN A 242 -12.06 15.78 4.02
CA ASN A 242 -10.88 14.96 3.83
C ASN A 242 -10.10 14.87 5.15
N ARG A 243 -10.10 13.68 5.77
CA ARG A 243 -9.42 13.41 7.05
C ARG A 243 -7.91 13.61 6.99
N TYR A 244 -7.31 13.57 5.79
CA TYR A 244 -5.87 13.71 5.57
C TYR A 244 -5.45 15.11 5.14
N LYS A 245 -6.41 15.97 4.73
CA LYS A 245 -6.16 17.34 4.31
C LYS A 245 -7.20 18.31 4.89
N LYS A 246 -6.79 19.01 5.95
CA LYS A 246 -7.66 19.92 6.71
C LYS A 246 -8.07 21.13 5.86
N GLY A 247 -9.33 21.13 5.41
CA GLY A 247 -9.88 22.19 4.55
C GLY A 247 -10.08 21.81 3.08
N GLU A 248 -9.85 20.54 2.71
CA GLU A 248 -10.34 19.96 1.45
C GLU A 248 -11.49 18.98 1.72
N ASN A 249 -12.38 18.81 0.74
CA ASN A 249 -13.42 17.79 0.73
C ASN A 249 -13.12 16.75 -0.36
N TYR A 250 -13.61 15.53 -0.18
CA TYR A 250 -13.76 14.55 -1.26
C TYR A 250 -15.24 14.37 -1.57
N PHE A 251 -15.55 13.95 -2.80
CA PHE A 251 -16.92 13.78 -3.26
C PHE A 251 -17.28 12.30 -3.41
N LEU A 252 -18.49 11.97 -2.99
CA LEU A 252 -19.16 10.72 -3.28
C LEU A 252 -20.33 10.97 -4.23
N TRP A 253 -20.51 10.10 -5.21
CA TRP A 253 -21.48 10.20 -6.30
C TRP A 253 -22.32 8.91 -6.37
N PRO A 254 -23.59 8.96 -6.82
CA PRO A 254 -24.31 7.74 -7.18
C PRO A 254 -23.58 6.95 -8.27
N ASP A 255 -23.71 5.63 -8.22
CA ASP A 255 -23.29 4.69 -9.28
C ASP A 255 -23.95 4.95 -10.65
N ASN A 256 -25.14 5.57 -10.65
CA ASN A 256 -25.96 5.85 -11.83
C ASN A 256 -25.95 7.32 -12.29
N LEU A 257 -24.97 8.13 -11.86
CA LEU A 257 -24.88 9.55 -12.25
C LEU A 257 -24.73 9.71 -13.78
N ALA A 258 -25.62 10.50 -14.40
CA ALA A 258 -25.53 10.85 -15.81
C ALA A 258 -24.47 11.95 -16.06
N LEU A 259 -23.62 11.77 -17.09
CA LEU A 259 -22.45 12.59 -17.45
C LEU A 259 -22.14 12.54 -18.96
#